data_AF-A0A0W0ZHL3-F1
#
_entry.id   AF-A0A0W0ZHL3-F1
#
_cell.length_a   1.000
_cell.length_b   1.000
_cell.length_c   1.000
_cell.angle_alpha   90.00
_cell.angle_beta   90.00
_cell.angle_gamma   90.00
#
_symmetry.space_group_name_H-M   'P 1'
#
loop_
_entity.id
_entity.type
_entity.pdbx_description
1 polymer ?
#
loop_
_entity_poly.entity_id
_entity_poly.type
_entity_poly.pdbx_seq_one_letter_code
_entity_poly.pdbx_strand_id
1 'polypeptide(L)'
;MDSKIDSLALALKQSFLGIFPRRTHIDDYTAVKARIKKELKIELTVKEIDQISFFIIRCICNAQNQDSGLQCVHPVQAKTIAMNSKTLLLEELQYETSQKMDSDIANQVMRIVVEAMLQFKAPTIFVKNTISWRSKMVWGDKTYESKKSQLESLLKRELLKEEFYLIAEAWFHYMVFVEDLRSPDNYTKEKIKELRTTLNARIIHLEGVVNSSKEIIEQVRDIDRFPEIDIEAEERSLLDAQSKLDESKALAERLRQDNGYELSINHIQEKAYFSAFFLGELLGLHKREYNKDGNPLLTFLDILTGWTDSQMDKEGTRKRISKSYSKYKQFKLNPNTKPLIDRLLRCHQEQGVSLNIILKEFQSHLLKLSIKPRTTSIAPDA
;
A
#
# COMPACT_ATOMS: atom_id res chain seq x y z
N MET A 1 -22.09 -26.50 -20.78
CA MET A 1 -21.02 -25.76 -21.49
C MET A 1 -20.75 -24.53 -20.67
N ASP A 2 -19.89 -24.70 -19.66
CA ASP A 2 -19.65 -23.70 -18.64
C ASP A 2 -18.35 -22.96 -19.00
N SER A 3 -18.46 -21.69 -19.39
CA SER A 3 -17.29 -20.86 -19.62
C SER A 3 -16.66 -20.53 -18.26
N LYS A 4 -15.76 -21.40 -17.81
CA LYS A 4 -14.79 -21.11 -16.75
C LYS A 4 -14.01 -19.87 -17.17
N ILE A 5 -14.31 -18.75 -16.53
CA ILE A 5 -13.44 -17.58 -16.54
C ILE A 5 -12.11 -18.03 -15.93
N ASP A 6 -11.04 -17.94 -16.72
CA ASP A 6 -9.69 -18.37 -16.32
C ASP A 6 -9.28 -17.76 -14.97
N SER A 7 -8.88 -18.63 -14.06
CA SER A 7 -8.37 -18.27 -12.73
C SER A 7 -7.16 -17.33 -12.80
N LEU A 8 -6.46 -17.29 -13.94
CA LEU A 8 -5.36 -16.37 -14.24
C LEU A 8 -5.82 -14.92 -14.38
N ALA A 9 -6.99 -14.68 -14.98
CA ALA A 9 -7.59 -13.35 -15.09
C ALA A 9 -8.05 -12.83 -13.73
N LEU A 10 -8.54 -13.72 -12.86
CA LEU A 10 -8.92 -13.41 -11.47
C LEU A 10 -7.68 -13.14 -10.59
N ALA A 11 -6.60 -13.91 -10.76
CA ALA A 11 -5.32 -13.71 -10.07
C ALA A 11 -4.62 -12.41 -10.49
N LEU A 12 -4.66 -12.04 -11.78
CA LEU A 12 -4.21 -10.73 -12.25
C LEU A 12 -5.06 -9.61 -11.65
N LYS A 13 -6.39 -9.78 -11.57
CA LYS A 13 -7.34 -8.84 -10.93
C LYS A 13 -7.05 -8.61 -9.44
N GLN A 14 -6.58 -9.64 -8.74
CA GLN A 14 -6.14 -9.58 -7.34
C GLN A 14 -4.74 -8.98 -7.17
N SER A 15 -3.86 -9.11 -8.17
CA SER A 15 -2.50 -8.54 -8.15
C SER A 15 -2.50 -7.00 -8.25
N PHE A 16 -3.57 -6.41 -8.81
CA PHE A 16 -3.79 -4.96 -8.84
C PHE A 16 -4.22 -4.36 -7.48
N LEU A 17 -4.45 -5.17 -6.43
CA LEU A 17 -4.83 -4.73 -5.08
C LEU A 17 -3.68 -4.12 -4.25
N GLY A 18 -2.59 -3.73 -4.90
CA GLY A 18 -1.38 -3.26 -4.25
C GLY A 18 -1.35 -1.79 -3.83
N ILE A 19 -2.47 -1.09 -3.98
CA ILE A 19 -2.68 0.24 -3.45
C ILE A 19 -3.94 0.09 -2.63
N PHE A 20 -3.83 0.39 -1.33
CA PHE A 20 -4.93 0.22 -0.39
C PHE A 20 -6.20 0.81 -1.01
N PRO A 21 -7.34 0.10 -0.98
CA PRO A 21 -8.59 0.73 -1.37
C PRO A 21 -8.75 1.94 -0.45
N ARG A 22 -8.61 3.13 -1.03
CA ARG A 22 -8.83 4.39 -0.33
C ARG A 22 -10.22 4.29 0.27
N ARG A 23 -10.32 4.13 1.60
CA ARG A 23 -11.60 3.93 2.28
C ARG A 23 -12.36 5.24 2.09
N THR A 24 -13.29 5.25 1.14
CA THR A 24 -14.02 6.46 0.69
C THR A 24 -14.84 7.10 1.79
N HIS A 25 -15.14 6.34 2.85
CA HIS A 25 -15.71 6.85 4.10
C HIS A 25 -14.80 6.38 5.22
N ILE A 26 -13.90 7.28 5.60
CA ILE A 26 -12.82 7.02 6.52
C ILE A 26 -13.42 7.01 7.92
N ASP A 27 -13.56 5.83 8.51
CA ASP A 27 -13.76 5.74 9.94
C ASP A 27 -12.67 6.53 10.66
N ASP A 28 -13.08 7.40 11.58
CA ASP A 28 -12.15 8.21 12.35
C ASP A 28 -11.55 7.37 13.48
N TYR A 29 -10.53 6.57 13.16
CA TYR A 29 -9.80 5.76 14.13
C TYR A 29 -9.23 6.61 15.25
N THR A 30 -8.82 7.86 14.98
CA THR A 30 -8.36 8.77 16.02
C THR A 30 -9.47 9.03 17.04
N ALA A 31 -10.70 9.34 16.60
CA ALA A 31 -11.84 9.55 17.49
C ALA A 31 -12.25 8.27 18.22
N VAL A 32 -12.27 7.12 17.54
CA VAL A 32 -12.58 5.81 18.14
C VAL A 32 -11.57 5.50 19.26
N LYS A 33 -10.27 5.58 18.96
CA LYS A 33 -9.19 5.34 19.93
C LYS A 33 -9.27 6.29 21.12
N ALA A 34 -9.53 7.58 20.87
CA ALA A 34 -9.68 8.57 21.93
C ALA A 34 -10.86 8.26 22.85
N ARG A 35 -11.99 7.82 22.30
CA ARG A 35 -13.19 7.44 23.08
C ARG A 35 -12.94 6.18 23.90
N ILE A 36 -12.36 5.14 23.32
CA ILE A 36 -12.00 3.89 24.02
C ILE A 36 -11.03 4.18 25.17
N LYS A 37 -9.98 4.98 24.93
CA LYS A 37 -9.04 5.39 25.97
C LYS A 37 -9.70 6.21 27.08
N LYS A 38 -10.61 7.12 26.72
CA LYS A 38 -11.32 7.97 27.69
C LYS A 38 -12.24 7.16 28.59
N GLU A 39 -13.12 6.35 27.99
CA GLU A 39 -14.18 5.60 28.67
C GLU A 39 -13.64 4.36 29.40
N LEU A 40 -12.71 3.62 28.78
CA LEU A 40 -12.30 2.29 29.24
C LEU A 40 -10.87 2.22 29.75
N LYS A 41 -10.07 3.29 29.60
CA LYS A 41 -8.63 3.32 29.91
C LYS A 41 -7.79 2.28 29.16
N ILE A 42 -8.30 1.84 28.01
CA ILE A 42 -7.64 0.85 27.13
C ILE A 42 -7.09 1.56 25.90
N GLU A 43 -5.88 1.18 25.49
CA GLU A 43 -5.30 1.60 24.23
C GLU A 43 -5.37 0.44 23.23
N LEU A 44 -6.11 0.67 22.14
CA LEU A 44 -6.20 -0.27 21.02
C LEU A 44 -5.50 0.30 19.80
N THR A 45 -4.84 -0.60 19.06
CA THR A 45 -4.29 -0.31 17.75
C THR A 45 -5.40 -0.27 16.70
N VAL A 46 -5.12 0.37 15.56
CA VAL A 46 -6.01 0.33 14.39
C VAL A 46 -6.26 -1.12 13.92
N LYS A 47 -5.32 -2.05 14.15
CA LYS A 47 -5.46 -3.46 13.71
C LYS A 47 -6.53 -4.14 14.56
N GLU A 48 -6.48 -3.93 15.86
CA GLU A 48 -7.43 -4.51 16.82
C GLU A 48 -8.84 -3.94 16.59
N ILE A 49 -8.95 -2.63 16.32
CA ILE A 49 -10.23 -2.00 15.96
C ILE A 49 -10.79 -2.58 14.64
N ASP A 50 -9.93 -2.80 13.63
CA ASP A 50 -10.33 -3.46 12.38
C ASP A 50 -10.82 -4.89 12.64
N GLN A 51 -10.12 -5.67 13.47
CA GLN A 51 -10.51 -7.04 13.84
C GLN A 51 -11.87 -7.07 14.54
N ILE A 52 -12.06 -6.21 15.55
CA ILE A 52 -13.37 -6.03 16.21
C ILE A 52 -14.45 -5.68 15.19
N SER A 53 -14.14 -4.79 14.25
CA SER A 53 -15.08 -4.42 13.19
C SER A 53 -15.46 -5.62 12.31
N PHE A 54 -14.47 -6.40 11.87
CA PHE A 54 -14.68 -7.62 11.08
C PHE A 54 -15.51 -8.66 11.82
N PHE A 55 -15.24 -8.85 13.12
CA PHE A 55 -16.03 -9.71 13.98
C PHE A 55 -17.50 -9.28 14.00
N ILE A 56 -17.78 -7.99 14.20
CA ILE A 56 -19.14 -7.43 14.19
C ILE A 56 -19.82 -7.69 12.83
N ILE A 57 -19.11 -7.45 11.73
CA ILE A 57 -19.62 -7.68 10.38
C ILE A 57 -19.97 -9.15 10.17
N ARG A 58 -19.11 -10.07 10.60
CA ARG A 58 -19.37 -11.50 10.49
C ARG A 58 -20.60 -11.92 11.30
N CYS A 59 -20.77 -11.36 12.50
CA CYS A 59 -21.98 -11.58 13.30
C CYS A 59 -23.24 -11.11 12.57
N ILE A 60 -23.17 -9.94 11.93
CA ILE A 60 -24.27 -9.40 11.11
C ILE A 60 -24.57 -10.35 9.95
N CYS A 61 -23.56 -10.77 9.18
CA CYS A 61 -23.73 -11.69 8.06
C CYS A 61 -24.34 -13.03 8.49
N ASN A 62 -23.89 -13.60 9.61
CA ASN A 62 -24.44 -14.84 10.14
C ASN A 62 -25.93 -14.69 10.51
N ALA A 63 -26.30 -13.58 11.15
CA ALA A 63 -27.71 -13.30 11.47
C ALA A 63 -28.57 -13.12 10.21
N GLN A 64 -28.04 -12.44 9.17
CA GLN A 64 -28.73 -12.26 7.88
C GLN A 64 -28.92 -13.59 7.13
N ASN A 65 -27.97 -14.52 7.25
CA ASN A 65 -28.08 -15.85 6.66
C ASN A 65 -29.15 -16.71 7.37
N GLN A 66 -29.39 -16.46 8.66
CA GLN A 66 -30.41 -17.16 9.46
C GLN A 66 -31.80 -16.53 9.30
N ASP A 67 -31.87 -15.21 9.08
CA ASP A 67 -33.12 -14.48 8.85
C ASP A 67 -32.99 -13.53 7.66
N SER A 68 -33.53 -13.99 6.52
CA SER A 68 -33.56 -13.26 5.24
C SER A 68 -34.34 -11.93 5.29
N GLY A 69 -35.11 -11.65 6.36
CA GLY A 69 -35.77 -10.37 6.61
C GLY A 69 -34.81 -9.24 7.03
N LEU A 70 -33.59 -9.56 7.46
CA LEU A 70 -32.58 -8.59 7.92
C LEU A 70 -31.79 -7.93 6.77
N GLN A 71 -32.47 -7.43 5.73
CA GLN A 71 -31.78 -6.85 4.57
C GLN A 71 -31.03 -5.54 4.88
N CYS A 72 -31.46 -4.78 5.89
CA CYS A 72 -30.84 -3.52 6.33
C CYS A 72 -30.66 -3.52 7.85
N VAL A 73 -29.43 -3.72 8.34
CA VAL A 73 -29.12 -3.72 9.78
C VAL A 73 -28.70 -2.33 10.24
N HIS A 74 -29.57 -1.64 10.98
CA HIS A 74 -29.25 -0.33 11.58
C HIS A 74 -28.25 -0.45 12.76
N PRO A 75 -27.53 0.62 13.15
CA PRO A 75 -26.54 0.59 14.25
C PRO A 75 -27.04 -0.04 15.56
N VAL A 76 -28.30 0.20 15.91
CA VAL A 76 -28.93 -0.38 17.10
C VAL A 76 -29.08 -1.89 16.97
N GLN A 77 -29.47 -2.39 15.79
CA GLN A 77 -29.58 -3.82 15.51
C GLN A 77 -28.19 -4.46 15.39
N ALA A 78 -27.21 -3.80 14.77
CA ALA A 78 -25.83 -4.27 14.70
C ALA A 78 -25.23 -4.48 16.10
N LYS A 79 -25.49 -3.52 17.00
CA LYS A 79 -25.12 -3.60 18.42
C LYS A 79 -25.78 -4.80 19.11
N THR A 80 -27.08 -4.99 18.95
CA THR A 80 -27.80 -6.12 19.55
C THR A 80 -27.32 -7.47 19.01
N ILE A 81 -27.12 -7.59 17.69
CA ILE A 81 -26.64 -8.83 17.04
C ILE A 81 -25.23 -9.17 17.55
N ALA A 82 -24.31 -8.21 17.54
CA ALA A 82 -22.95 -8.43 18.02
C ALA A 82 -22.93 -8.82 19.51
N MET A 83 -23.70 -8.12 20.36
CA MET A 83 -23.75 -8.36 21.80
C MET A 83 -24.44 -9.67 22.21
N ASN A 84 -25.30 -10.24 21.36
CA ASN A 84 -25.98 -11.50 21.63
C ASN A 84 -25.12 -12.73 21.31
N SER A 85 -24.04 -12.58 20.53
CA SER A 85 -23.10 -13.65 20.16
C SER A 85 -22.06 -13.99 21.26
N LYS A 86 -22.44 -13.86 22.55
CA LYS A 86 -21.54 -13.76 23.73
C LYS A 86 -20.42 -14.81 23.84
N THR A 87 -20.67 -16.05 23.42
CA THR A 87 -19.75 -17.19 23.67
C THR A 87 -18.57 -17.24 22.69
N LEU A 88 -18.79 -16.93 21.41
CA LEU A 88 -17.73 -16.83 20.38
C LEU A 88 -16.91 -15.53 20.53
N LEU A 89 -17.56 -14.50 21.07
CA LEU A 89 -17.06 -13.14 21.18
C LEU A 89 -15.78 -13.02 22.02
N LEU A 90 -15.75 -13.69 23.17
CA LEU A 90 -14.62 -13.60 24.10
C LEU A 90 -13.40 -14.39 23.61
N GLU A 91 -13.61 -15.60 23.11
CA GLU A 91 -12.52 -16.47 22.62
C GLU A 91 -11.87 -15.88 21.37
N GLU A 92 -12.68 -15.36 20.43
CA GLU A 92 -12.16 -14.77 19.20
C GLU A 92 -11.60 -13.36 19.40
N LEU A 93 -12.18 -12.50 20.25
CA LEU A 93 -11.58 -11.21 20.57
C LEU A 93 -10.28 -11.36 21.36
N GLN A 94 -10.16 -12.36 22.24
CA GLN A 94 -8.91 -12.67 22.95
C GLN A 94 -7.84 -13.25 22.01
N TYR A 95 -8.24 -13.98 20.97
CA TYR A 95 -7.33 -14.44 19.92
C TYR A 95 -6.91 -13.30 18.97
N GLU A 96 -7.83 -12.40 18.66
CA GLU A 96 -7.63 -11.32 17.68
C GLU A 96 -6.90 -10.13 18.27
N THR A 97 -7.14 -9.80 19.54
CA THR A 97 -6.49 -8.69 20.25
C THR A 97 -5.36 -9.19 21.14
N SER A 98 -4.31 -8.39 21.31
CA SER A 98 -3.15 -8.82 22.12
C SER A 98 -3.40 -8.68 23.62
N GLN A 99 -4.63 -8.36 24.02
CA GLN A 99 -5.02 -8.02 25.38
C GLN A 99 -6.14 -8.94 25.87
N LYS A 100 -5.97 -9.52 27.07
CA LYS A 100 -7.07 -10.20 27.74
C LYS A 100 -8.11 -9.16 28.19
N MET A 101 -9.31 -9.25 27.63
CA MET A 101 -10.47 -8.45 28.03
C MET A 101 -11.51 -9.34 28.71
N ASP A 102 -12.15 -8.82 29.75
CA ASP A 102 -13.39 -9.41 30.28
C ASP A 102 -14.58 -9.12 29.34
N SER A 103 -15.71 -9.82 29.58
CA SER A 103 -16.91 -9.70 28.74
C SER A 103 -17.48 -8.29 28.71
N ASP A 104 -17.41 -7.57 29.82
CA ASP A 104 -18.08 -6.28 29.98
C ASP A 104 -17.29 -5.19 29.26
N ILE A 105 -15.97 -5.23 29.35
CA ILE A 105 -15.04 -4.41 28.59
C ILE A 105 -15.18 -4.71 27.09
N ALA A 106 -15.18 -5.98 26.68
CA ALA A 106 -15.33 -6.35 25.27
C ALA A 106 -16.66 -5.82 24.68
N ASN A 107 -17.76 -5.96 25.43
CA ASN A 107 -19.06 -5.41 25.05
C ASN A 107 -19.06 -3.89 24.92
N GLN A 108 -18.36 -3.19 25.82
CA GLN A 108 -18.23 -1.73 25.75
C GLN A 108 -17.34 -1.27 24.58
N VAL A 109 -16.26 -1.99 24.28
CA VAL A 109 -15.42 -1.71 23.11
C VAL A 109 -16.22 -1.85 21.82
N MET A 110 -16.94 -2.97 21.64
CA MET A 110 -17.79 -3.18 20.47
C MET A 110 -18.86 -2.10 20.34
N ARG A 111 -19.50 -1.72 21.46
CA ARG A 111 -20.45 -0.61 21.49
C ARG A 111 -19.83 0.66 20.92
N ILE A 112 -18.65 1.03 21.39
CA ILE A 112 -17.96 2.23 20.94
C ILE A 112 -17.63 2.12 19.45
N VAL A 113 -17.13 0.96 18.99
CA VAL A 113 -16.82 0.69 17.58
C VAL A 113 -18.05 0.85 16.68
N VAL A 114 -19.18 0.21 17.03
CA VAL A 114 -20.44 0.33 16.28
C VAL A 114 -20.97 1.76 16.25
N GLU A 115 -20.90 2.47 17.38
CA GLU A 115 -21.43 3.84 17.50
C GLU A 115 -20.53 4.90 16.85
N ALA A 116 -19.22 4.67 16.81
CA ALA A 116 -18.26 5.67 16.33
C ALA A 116 -17.93 5.50 14.85
N MET A 117 -17.83 4.26 14.35
CA MET A 117 -17.46 4.00 12.95
C MET A 117 -18.62 4.26 12.00
N LEU A 118 -18.34 5.04 10.95
CA LEU A 118 -19.26 5.43 9.89
C LEU A 118 -19.80 4.22 9.12
N GLN A 119 -19.00 3.16 8.97
CA GLN A 119 -19.42 1.95 8.27
C GLN A 119 -20.68 1.30 8.86
N PHE A 120 -20.90 1.42 10.17
CA PHE A 120 -22.10 0.89 10.82
C PHE A 120 -23.28 1.87 10.78
N LYS A 121 -23.03 3.17 10.59
CA LYS A 121 -24.06 4.21 10.46
C LYS A 121 -24.75 4.20 9.10
N ALA A 122 -24.06 3.73 8.06
CA ALA A 122 -24.60 3.59 6.70
C ALA A 122 -24.17 2.25 6.07
N PRO A 123 -24.83 1.13 6.42
CA PRO A 123 -24.42 -0.22 6.01
C PRO A 123 -24.41 -0.44 4.49
N THR A 124 -25.34 0.20 3.77
CA THR A 124 -25.42 0.18 2.29
C THR A 124 -24.20 0.82 1.63
N ILE A 125 -23.53 1.72 2.33
CA ILE A 125 -22.27 2.35 1.93
C ILE A 125 -21.10 1.42 2.29
N PHE A 126 -21.16 0.72 3.42
CA PHE A 126 -20.12 -0.24 3.81
C PHE A 126 -19.98 -1.39 2.80
N VAL A 127 -21.04 -2.15 2.49
CA VAL A 127 -20.97 -3.29 1.55
C VAL A 127 -20.47 -2.88 0.15
N LYS A 128 -20.88 -1.71 -0.33
CA LYS A 128 -20.36 -1.14 -1.59
C LYS A 128 -18.88 -0.75 -1.51
N ASN A 129 -18.33 -0.52 -0.32
CA ASN A 129 -16.98 0.01 -0.10
C ASN A 129 -15.97 -0.96 0.54
N THR A 130 -16.38 -1.98 1.29
CA THR A 130 -15.52 -3.12 1.68
C THR A 130 -15.17 -3.97 0.47
N ILE A 131 -16.10 -4.05 -0.48
CA ILE A 131 -15.93 -4.61 -1.82
C ILE A 131 -15.77 -3.48 -2.86
N SER A 132 -15.47 -2.25 -2.43
CA SER A 132 -14.83 -1.30 -3.34
C SER A 132 -13.36 -1.69 -3.39
N TRP A 133 -13.11 -2.71 -4.19
CA TRP A 133 -11.84 -2.92 -4.87
C TRP A 133 -11.57 -1.64 -5.65
N ARG A 134 -11.04 -0.61 -5.00
CA ARG A 134 -10.53 0.58 -5.67
C ARG A 134 -9.21 0.20 -6.33
N SER A 135 -9.35 -0.63 -7.34
CA SER A 135 -8.50 -0.62 -8.51
C SER A 135 -9.45 -0.57 -9.68
N LYS A 136 -9.76 0.65 -10.09
CA LYS A 136 -9.97 1.09 -11.47
C LYS A 136 -10.57 2.49 -11.40
N MET A 137 -9.94 3.44 -12.10
CA MET A 137 -10.75 4.39 -12.84
C MET A 137 -11.69 3.53 -13.71
N VAL A 138 -12.93 3.33 -13.26
CA VAL A 138 -13.98 2.81 -14.14
C VAL A 138 -14.32 3.96 -15.05
N TRP A 139 -13.58 4.06 -16.15
CA TRP A 139 -13.96 4.93 -17.24
C TRP A 139 -15.24 4.36 -17.82
N GLY A 140 -16.30 5.17 -17.83
CA GLY A 140 -17.42 4.88 -18.72
C GLY A 140 -16.92 4.86 -20.16
N ASP A 141 -17.63 4.18 -21.05
CA ASP A 141 -17.20 3.94 -22.43
C ASP A 141 -16.76 5.23 -23.14
N LYS A 142 -17.49 6.34 -22.93
CA LYS A 142 -17.13 7.66 -23.48
C LYS A 142 -15.77 8.16 -23.01
N THR A 143 -15.43 7.96 -21.74
CA THR A 143 -14.13 8.37 -21.19
C THR A 143 -13.02 7.45 -21.67
N TYR A 144 -13.28 6.13 -21.72
CA TYR A 144 -12.34 5.15 -22.26
C TYR A 144 -11.95 5.50 -23.70
N GLU A 145 -12.94 5.67 -24.58
CA GLU A 145 -12.71 6.00 -26.00
C GLU A 145 -12.01 7.34 -26.17
N SER A 146 -12.39 8.36 -25.39
CA SER A 146 -11.73 9.67 -25.42
C SER A 146 -10.25 9.59 -25.04
N LYS A 147 -9.91 8.85 -23.97
CA LYS A 147 -8.51 8.68 -23.53
C LYS A 147 -7.71 7.80 -24.49
N LYS A 148 -8.32 6.74 -25.02
CA LYS A 148 -7.71 5.87 -26.03
C LYS A 148 -7.36 6.67 -27.29
N SER A 149 -8.31 7.45 -27.80
CA SER A 149 -8.11 8.31 -28.98
C SER A 149 -6.97 9.32 -28.84
N GLN A 150 -6.80 9.92 -27.64
CA GLN A 150 -5.67 10.83 -27.37
C GLN A 150 -4.30 10.13 -27.55
N LEU A 151 -4.19 8.89 -27.09
CA LEU A 151 -2.96 8.11 -27.18
C LEU A 151 -2.74 7.56 -28.59
N GLU A 152 -3.79 7.10 -29.27
CA GLU A 152 -3.71 6.63 -30.66
C GLU A 152 -3.30 7.76 -31.61
N SER A 153 -3.79 8.98 -31.38
CA SER A 153 -3.36 10.16 -32.13
C SER A 153 -1.87 10.44 -31.96
N LEU A 154 -1.30 10.17 -30.78
CA LEU A 154 0.13 10.36 -30.53
C LEU A 154 0.97 9.22 -31.13
N LEU A 155 0.51 7.97 -30.97
CA LEU A 155 1.20 6.77 -31.46
C LEU A 155 1.06 6.57 -32.97
N LYS A 156 0.07 7.23 -33.60
CA LYS A 156 -0.29 7.10 -35.02
C LYS A 156 -0.62 5.66 -35.42
N ARG A 157 -1.23 4.90 -34.51
CA ARG A 157 -1.74 3.54 -34.71
C ARG A 157 -2.86 3.24 -33.72
N GLU A 158 -3.63 2.21 -34.04
CA GLU A 158 -4.59 1.65 -33.10
C GLU A 158 -3.86 1.04 -31.88
N LEU A 159 -4.41 1.31 -30.70
CA LEU A 159 -3.94 0.77 -29.43
C LEU A 159 -4.70 -0.51 -29.13
N LEU A 160 -3.96 -1.59 -28.87
CA LEU A 160 -4.56 -2.80 -28.32
C LEU A 160 -5.13 -2.49 -26.94
N LYS A 161 -6.21 -3.20 -26.59
CA LYS A 161 -6.90 -3.02 -25.30
C LYS A 161 -5.93 -3.27 -24.13
N GLU A 162 -5.07 -4.26 -24.29
CA GLU A 162 -4.03 -4.65 -23.33
C GLU A 162 -2.98 -3.55 -23.16
N GLU A 163 -2.53 -2.92 -24.24
CA GLU A 163 -1.55 -1.83 -24.19
C GLU A 163 -2.13 -0.60 -23.47
N PHE A 164 -3.38 -0.26 -23.78
CA PHE A 164 -4.07 0.85 -23.10
C PHE A 164 -4.22 0.60 -21.60
N TYR A 165 -4.60 -0.63 -21.21
CA TYR A 165 -4.68 -0.99 -19.80
C TYR A 165 -3.31 -0.99 -19.12
N LEU A 166 -2.25 -1.41 -19.80
CA LEU A 166 -0.90 -1.36 -19.27
C LEU A 166 -0.42 0.09 -19.06
N ILE A 167 -0.75 1.01 -19.98
CA ILE A 167 -0.48 2.44 -19.83
C ILE A 167 -1.21 3.01 -18.61
N ALA A 168 -2.50 2.70 -18.49
CA ALA A 168 -3.29 3.13 -17.34
C ALA A 168 -2.74 2.55 -16.04
N GLU A 169 -2.41 1.25 -16.00
CA GLU A 169 -1.76 0.59 -14.86
C GLU A 169 -0.47 1.29 -14.47
N ALA A 170 0.46 1.46 -15.40
CA ALA A 170 1.76 2.08 -15.17
C ALA A 170 1.64 3.47 -14.55
N TRP A 171 0.65 4.23 -15.01
CA TRP A 171 0.40 5.59 -14.57
C TRP A 171 -0.28 5.64 -13.20
N PHE A 172 -1.44 4.99 -13.07
CA PHE A 172 -2.25 5.07 -11.86
C PHE A 172 -1.60 4.32 -10.70
N HIS A 173 -0.75 3.32 -10.95
CA HIS A 173 -0.06 2.59 -9.89
C HIS A 173 0.74 3.53 -8.98
N TYR A 174 1.51 4.44 -9.56
CA TYR A 174 2.26 5.42 -8.77
C TYR A 174 1.40 6.62 -8.38
N MET A 175 0.50 7.08 -9.23
CA MET A 175 -0.24 8.33 -8.98
C MET A 175 -1.26 8.19 -7.85
N VAL A 176 -1.89 7.03 -7.66
CA VAL A 176 -2.72 6.80 -6.47
C VAL A 176 -1.86 6.79 -5.23
N PHE A 177 -0.67 6.17 -5.26
CA PHE A 177 0.24 6.19 -4.11
C PHE A 177 0.70 7.62 -3.78
N VAL A 178 0.99 8.44 -4.78
CA VAL A 178 1.28 9.87 -4.63
C VAL A 178 0.13 10.62 -3.98
N GLU A 179 -1.10 10.32 -4.38
CA GLU A 179 -2.30 10.93 -3.81
C GLU A 179 -2.50 10.52 -2.34
N ASP A 180 -2.28 9.25 -2.03
CA ASP A 180 -2.33 8.72 -0.67
C ASP A 180 -1.24 9.34 0.21
N LEU A 181 -0.04 9.62 -0.33
CA LEU A 181 1.00 10.33 0.40
C LEU A 181 0.67 11.82 0.62
N ARG A 182 0.00 12.47 -0.34
CA ARG A 182 -0.40 13.89 -0.23
C ARG A 182 -1.51 14.09 0.80
N SER A 183 -2.49 13.20 0.80
CA SER A 183 -3.64 13.27 1.71
C SER A 183 -3.99 11.86 2.19
N PRO A 184 -3.19 11.31 3.13
CA PRO A 184 -3.45 9.99 3.64
C PRO A 184 -4.75 9.98 4.43
N ASP A 185 -5.52 8.91 4.28
CA ASP A 185 -6.71 8.69 5.08
C ASP A 185 -6.36 8.49 6.57
N ASN A 186 -7.36 8.58 7.45
CA ASN A 186 -7.16 8.47 8.91
C ASN A 186 -6.56 7.10 9.28
N TYR A 187 -7.01 6.02 8.64
CA TYR A 187 -6.45 4.68 8.80
C TYR A 187 -4.94 4.66 8.52
N THR A 188 -4.50 5.19 7.37
CA THR A 188 -3.10 5.22 6.96
C THR A 188 -2.27 6.11 7.86
N LYS A 189 -2.79 7.28 8.25
CA LYS A 189 -2.15 8.19 9.20
C LYS A 189 -1.89 7.52 10.55
N GLU A 190 -2.92 6.93 11.15
CA GLU A 190 -2.80 6.25 12.44
C GLU A 190 -1.91 5.00 12.34
N LYS A 191 -1.94 4.26 11.23
CA LYS A 191 -1.06 3.11 11.01
C LYS A 191 0.41 3.48 10.89
N ILE A 192 0.73 4.51 10.13
CA ILE A 192 2.11 5.02 10.02
C ILE A 192 2.59 5.51 11.38
N LYS A 193 1.72 6.19 12.14
CA LYS A 193 2.03 6.63 13.51
C LYS A 193 2.32 5.44 14.43
N GLU A 194 1.46 4.43 14.48
CA GLU A 194 1.66 3.21 15.27
C GLU A 194 2.96 2.48 14.91
N LEU A 195 3.23 2.34 13.60
CA LEU A 195 4.45 1.72 13.11
C LEU A 195 5.69 2.50 13.56
N ARG A 196 5.69 3.83 13.41
CA ARG A 196 6.80 4.70 13.86
C ARG A 196 7.01 4.62 15.37
N THR A 197 5.94 4.66 16.16
CA THR A 197 6.03 4.51 17.62
C THR A 197 6.65 3.16 18.01
N THR A 198 6.16 2.07 17.41
CA THR A 198 6.66 0.71 17.69
C THR A 198 8.14 0.57 17.28
N LEU A 199 8.49 1.10 16.10
CA LEU A 199 9.85 1.04 15.60
C LEU A 199 10.83 1.85 16.45
N ASN A 200 10.44 3.06 16.87
CA ASN A 200 11.25 3.90 17.76
C ASN A 200 11.46 3.23 19.12
N ALA A 201 10.40 2.65 19.71
CA ALA A 201 10.52 1.92 20.97
C ALA A 201 11.48 0.72 20.85
N ARG A 202 11.39 -0.02 19.74
CA ARG A 202 12.32 -1.11 19.45
C ARG A 202 13.77 -0.63 19.30
N ILE A 203 13.99 0.48 18.60
CA ILE A 203 15.34 1.06 18.43
C ILE A 203 15.91 1.44 19.80
N ILE A 204 15.16 2.18 20.62
CA ILE A 204 15.60 2.60 21.97
C ILE A 204 15.93 1.39 22.83
N HIS A 205 15.09 0.35 22.81
CA HIS A 205 15.34 -0.88 23.56
C HIS A 205 16.63 -1.56 23.11
N LEU A 206 16.83 -1.74 21.81
CA LEU A 206 18.04 -2.37 21.25
C LEU A 206 19.31 -1.54 21.52
N GLU A 207 19.22 -0.21 21.49
CA GLU A 207 20.31 0.67 21.91
C GLU A 207 20.67 0.44 23.38
N GLY A 208 19.68 0.32 24.25
CA GLY A 208 19.86 -0.03 25.66
C GLY A 208 20.59 -1.37 25.83
N VAL A 209 20.11 -2.41 25.14
CA VAL A 209 20.71 -3.77 25.16
C VAL A 209 22.16 -3.74 24.68
N VAL A 210 22.44 -3.10 23.55
CA VAL A 210 23.80 -2.98 23.00
C VAL A 210 24.73 -2.28 23.98
N ASN A 211 24.29 -1.19 24.60
CA ASN A 211 25.10 -0.44 25.56
C ASN A 211 25.37 -1.26 26.83
N SER A 212 24.34 -1.91 27.39
CA SER A 212 24.52 -2.75 28.59
C SER A 212 25.41 -3.97 28.32
N SER A 213 25.26 -4.62 27.16
CA SER A 213 26.11 -5.77 26.80
C SER A 213 27.58 -5.36 26.63
N LYS A 214 27.85 -4.19 26.04
CA LYS A 214 29.22 -3.66 25.95
C LYS A 214 29.83 -3.43 27.33
N GLU A 215 29.08 -2.79 28.24
CA GLU A 215 29.52 -2.53 29.60
C GLU A 215 29.77 -3.83 30.39
N ILE A 216 28.89 -4.82 30.27
CA ILE A 216 29.07 -6.14 30.92
C ILE A 216 30.31 -6.84 30.39
N ILE A 217 30.51 -6.88 29.07
CA ILE A 217 31.69 -7.52 28.46
C ILE A 217 32.98 -6.84 28.94
N GLU A 218 32.99 -5.51 29.00
CA GLU A 218 34.12 -4.73 29.51
C GLU A 218 34.41 -5.07 30.99
N GLN A 219 33.40 -5.02 31.85
CA GLN A 219 33.56 -5.35 33.28
C GLN A 219 34.00 -6.80 33.51
N VAL A 220 33.45 -7.77 32.76
CA VAL A 220 33.84 -9.18 32.89
C VAL A 220 35.30 -9.38 32.48
N ARG A 221 35.74 -8.72 31.41
CA ARG A 221 37.16 -8.78 30.96
C ARG A 221 38.12 -8.21 31.99
N ASP A 222 37.69 -7.19 32.75
CA ASP A 222 38.49 -6.61 33.83
C ASP A 222 38.56 -7.50 35.08
N ILE A 223 37.71 -8.53 35.18
CA ILE A 223 37.70 -9.47 36.31
C ILE A 223 38.43 -10.76 35.93
N ASP A 224 39.75 -10.79 36.14
CA ASP A 224 40.63 -11.96 35.95
C ASP A 224 40.25 -13.23 36.76
N ARG A 225 39.20 -13.17 37.59
CA ARG A 225 38.86 -14.19 38.61
C ARG A 225 37.69 -15.11 38.26
N PHE A 226 37.00 -14.91 37.13
CA PHE A 226 35.84 -15.73 36.74
C PHE A 226 36.08 -16.44 35.40
N PRO A 227 36.89 -17.51 35.36
CA PRO A 227 37.23 -18.22 34.12
C PRO A 227 36.06 -18.98 33.47
N GLU A 228 34.91 -19.07 34.15
CA GLU A 228 33.73 -19.81 33.68
C GLU A 228 32.75 -18.95 32.87
N ILE A 229 32.98 -17.64 32.75
CA ILE A 229 32.10 -16.77 31.97
C ILE A 229 32.48 -16.87 30.48
N ASP A 230 31.54 -17.34 29.66
CA ASP A 230 31.69 -17.42 28.20
C ASP A 230 31.52 -16.03 27.56
N ILE A 231 32.61 -15.27 27.54
CA ILE A 231 32.67 -13.94 26.94
C ILE A 231 32.38 -14.02 25.42
N GLU A 232 32.78 -15.10 24.74
CA GLU A 232 32.55 -15.26 23.31
C GLU A 232 31.06 -15.43 22.97
N ALA A 233 30.28 -16.06 23.84
CA ALA A 233 28.81 -16.11 23.70
C ALA A 233 28.17 -14.72 23.87
N GLU A 234 28.64 -13.91 24.83
CA GLU A 234 28.15 -12.55 25.03
C GLU A 234 28.52 -11.62 23.86
N GLU A 235 29.73 -11.73 23.32
CA GLU A 235 30.16 -10.99 22.13
C GLU A 235 29.33 -11.33 20.88
N ARG A 236 29.00 -12.62 20.69
CA ARG A 236 28.10 -13.04 19.61
C ARG A 236 26.70 -12.46 19.78
N SER A 237 26.18 -12.45 21.00
CA SER A 237 24.87 -11.87 21.32
C SER A 237 24.85 -10.35 21.09
N LEU A 238 25.94 -9.66 21.43
CA LEU A 238 26.13 -8.24 21.13
C LEU A 238 26.12 -7.97 19.62
N LEU A 239 26.82 -8.77 18.81
CA LEU A 239 26.83 -8.62 17.35
C LEU A 239 25.44 -8.82 16.73
N ASP A 240 24.68 -9.81 17.20
CA ASP A 240 23.29 -10.02 16.77
C ASP A 240 22.38 -8.84 17.15
N ALA A 241 22.49 -8.33 18.38
CA ALA A 241 21.74 -7.16 18.82
C ALA A 241 22.08 -5.90 18.00
N GLN A 242 23.36 -5.68 17.68
CA GLN A 242 23.82 -4.59 16.84
C GLN A 242 23.28 -4.72 15.40
N SER A 243 23.30 -5.92 14.82
CA SER A 243 22.73 -6.17 13.50
C SER A 243 21.23 -5.85 13.46
N LYS A 244 20.47 -6.32 14.45
CA LYS A 244 19.02 -6.01 14.57
C LYS A 244 18.74 -4.52 14.77
N LEU A 245 19.62 -3.81 15.48
CA LEU A 245 19.54 -2.36 15.66
C LEU A 245 19.73 -1.63 14.33
N ASP A 246 20.77 -2.01 13.57
CA ASP A 246 21.09 -1.42 12.28
C ASP A 246 19.96 -1.66 11.26
N GLU A 247 19.41 -2.87 11.22
CA GLU A 247 18.22 -3.19 10.41
C GLU A 247 17.01 -2.34 10.78
N SER A 248 16.76 -2.14 12.08
CA SER A 248 15.63 -1.34 12.57
C SER A 248 15.80 0.14 12.21
N LYS A 249 17.02 0.68 12.32
CA LYS A 249 17.37 2.05 11.88
C LYS A 249 17.22 2.21 10.37
N ALA A 250 17.69 1.24 9.59
CA ALA A 250 17.53 1.24 8.13
C ALA A 250 16.05 1.21 7.72
N LEU A 251 15.22 0.41 8.41
CA LEU A 251 13.79 0.39 8.18
C LEU A 251 13.14 1.75 8.52
N ALA A 252 13.57 2.41 9.59
CA ALA A 252 13.05 3.72 9.98
C ALA A 252 13.35 4.77 8.91
N GLU A 253 14.58 4.79 8.39
CA GLU A 253 14.98 5.69 7.30
C GLU A 253 14.20 5.41 6.00
N ARG A 254 13.94 4.14 5.66
CA ARG A 254 13.11 3.78 4.49
C ARG A 254 11.66 4.28 4.61
N LEU A 255 11.12 4.39 5.82
CA LEU A 255 9.75 4.86 6.09
C LEU A 255 9.64 6.39 6.12
N ARG A 256 10.75 7.12 5.92
CA ARG A 256 10.73 8.58 5.84
C ARG A 256 10.11 9.03 4.53
N GLN A 257 9.27 10.06 4.66
CA GLN A 257 8.52 10.64 3.55
C GLN A 257 9.00 12.06 3.22
N ASP A 258 10.02 12.55 3.95
CA ASP A 258 10.62 13.87 3.72
C ASP A 258 11.31 13.94 2.36
N ASN A 259 11.50 15.15 1.85
CA ASN A 259 12.22 15.34 0.59
C ASN A 259 13.63 14.71 0.64
N GLY A 260 13.97 13.91 -0.38
CA GLY A 260 15.24 13.20 -0.46
C GLY A 260 15.15 11.71 -0.12
N TYR A 261 14.03 11.26 0.47
CA TYR A 261 13.81 9.86 0.82
C TYR A 261 13.01 9.09 -0.24
N GLU A 262 13.14 7.76 -0.22
CA GLU A 262 12.55 6.84 -1.20
C GLU A 262 11.02 6.92 -1.25
N LEU A 263 10.36 7.13 -0.11
CA LEU A 263 8.89 7.24 -0.03
C LEU A 263 8.38 8.69 -0.07
N SER A 264 9.23 9.64 -0.44
CA SER A 264 8.79 11.03 -0.64
C SER A 264 7.91 11.15 -1.87
N ILE A 265 6.91 12.03 -1.81
CA ILE A 265 5.99 12.32 -2.92
C ILE A 265 6.77 12.58 -4.22
N ASN A 266 7.81 13.42 -4.14
CA ASN A 266 8.64 13.79 -5.29
C ASN A 266 9.37 12.58 -5.89
N HIS A 267 9.87 11.67 -5.05
CA HIS A 267 10.55 10.47 -5.52
C HIS A 267 9.58 9.49 -6.20
N ILE A 268 8.43 9.23 -5.57
CA ILE A 268 7.40 8.35 -6.17
C ILE A 268 6.88 8.92 -7.49
N GLN A 269 6.66 10.23 -7.58
CA GLN A 269 6.30 10.90 -8.84
C GLN A 269 7.39 10.75 -9.90
N GLU A 270 8.66 10.87 -9.53
CA GLU A 270 9.77 10.66 -10.45
C GLU A 270 9.80 9.21 -10.99
N LYS A 271 9.54 8.22 -10.13
CA LYS A 271 9.41 6.81 -10.56
C LYS A 271 8.22 6.60 -11.50
N ALA A 272 7.08 7.24 -11.23
CA ALA A 272 5.92 7.24 -12.13
C ALA A 272 6.32 7.73 -13.53
N TYR A 273 7.06 8.84 -13.58
CA TYR A 273 7.48 9.45 -14.83
C TYR A 273 8.48 8.55 -15.57
N PHE A 274 9.42 7.93 -14.85
CA PHE A 274 10.38 7.00 -15.45
C PHE A 274 9.67 5.77 -16.02
N SER A 275 8.70 5.21 -15.29
CA SER A 275 7.87 4.09 -15.76
C SER A 275 7.09 4.46 -17.02
N ALA A 276 6.48 5.65 -17.05
CA ALA A 276 5.74 6.12 -18.21
C ALA A 276 6.66 6.41 -19.42
N PHE A 277 7.82 7.03 -19.22
CA PHE A 277 8.78 7.24 -20.30
C PHE A 277 9.27 5.93 -20.88
N PHE A 278 9.63 4.97 -20.04
CA PHE A 278 10.08 3.65 -20.49
C PHE A 278 9.00 2.90 -21.27
N LEU A 279 7.75 2.90 -20.77
CA LEU A 279 6.63 2.31 -21.50
C LEU A 279 6.39 3.02 -22.84
N GLY A 280 6.47 4.35 -22.89
CA GLY A 280 6.37 5.12 -24.12
C GLY A 280 7.43 4.71 -25.14
N GLU A 281 8.68 4.51 -24.70
CA GLU A 281 9.76 4.02 -25.57
C GLU A 281 9.46 2.61 -26.11
N LEU A 282 8.97 1.70 -25.27
CA LEU A 282 8.59 0.34 -25.69
C LEU A 282 7.45 0.36 -26.73
N LEU A 283 6.55 1.33 -26.63
CA LEU A 283 5.46 1.55 -27.60
C LEU A 283 5.91 2.25 -28.89
N GLY A 284 7.22 2.54 -29.04
CA GLY A 284 7.80 3.15 -30.23
C GLY A 284 7.82 4.68 -30.22
N LEU A 285 7.54 5.32 -29.08
CA LEU A 285 7.68 6.77 -28.93
C LEU A 285 9.17 7.13 -28.75
N HIS A 286 9.93 7.00 -29.83
CA HIS A 286 11.30 7.48 -29.87
C HIS A 286 11.34 8.92 -30.37
N LYS A 287 12.40 9.64 -29.99
CA LYS A 287 12.67 10.97 -30.52
C LYS A 287 13.02 10.86 -32.01
N ARG A 288 12.02 10.88 -32.90
CA ARG A 288 12.26 11.03 -34.34
C ARG A 288 12.77 12.44 -34.64
N GLU A 289 13.56 12.55 -35.70
CA GLU A 289 14.25 13.73 -36.26
C GLU A 289 13.31 14.87 -36.72
N TYR A 290 12.04 14.88 -36.31
CA TYR A 290 11.06 15.88 -36.72
C TYR A 290 11.10 17.11 -35.82
N ASN A 291 11.87 18.11 -36.27
CA ASN A 291 12.02 19.44 -35.68
C ASN A 291 10.78 20.35 -35.82
N LYS A 292 9.54 19.84 -35.65
CA LYS A 292 8.34 20.70 -35.67
C LYS A 292 7.37 20.52 -34.50
N ASP A 293 7.16 19.30 -33.98
CA ASP A 293 6.07 19.03 -33.00
C ASP A 293 6.51 18.65 -31.57
N GLY A 294 7.79 18.82 -31.24
CA GLY A 294 8.32 18.54 -29.90
C GLY A 294 8.51 17.05 -29.59
N ASN A 295 9.00 16.75 -28.39
CA ASN A 295 9.37 15.38 -28.00
C ASN A 295 8.11 14.53 -27.66
N PRO A 296 7.85 13.41 -28.37
CA PRO A 296 6.65 12.61 -28.18
C PRO A 296 6.53 11.98 -26.79
N LEU A 297 7.64 11.67 -26.12
CA LEU A 297 7.63 11.16 -24.74
C LEU A 297 7.17 12.22 -23.73
N LEU A 298 7.52 13.49 -23.97
CA LEU A 298 7.03 14.56 -23.12
C LEU A 298 5.52 14.74 -23.32
N THR A 299 5.05 14.69 -24.57
CA THR A 299 3.61 14.79 -24.91
C THR A 299 2.83 13.61 -24.37
N PHE A 300 3.39 12.40 -24.40
CA PHE A 300 2.81 11.22 -23.76
C PHE A 300 2.58 11.44 -22.26
N LEU A 301 3.62 11.88 -21.54
CA LEU A 301 3.50 12.15 -20.12
C LEU A 301 2.54 13.30 -19.81
N ASP A 302 2.48 14.32 -20.67
CA ASP A 302 1.54 15.44 -20.56
C ASP A 302 0.09 14.98 -20.64
N ILE A 303 -0.23 14.10 -21.61
CA ILE A 303 -1.54 13.45 -21.73
C ILE A 303 -1.89 12.71 -20.44
N LEU A 304 -0.97 11.86 -19.93
CA LEU A 304 -1.21 11.09 -18.70
C LEU A 304 -1.41 11.99 -17.47
N THR A 305 -0.63 13.07 -17.34
CA THR A 305 -0.83 14.04 -16.25
C THR A 305 -2.21 14.69 -16.30
N GLY A 306 -2.72 14.99 -17.50
CA GLY A 306 -4.07 15.49 -17.71
C GLY A 306 -5.18 14.46 -17.40
N TRP A 307 -4.85 13.19 -17.15
CA TRP A 307 -5.82 12.20 -16.67
C TRP A 307 -6.05 12.27 -15.17
N THR A 308 -5.04 12.68 -14.41
CA THR A 308 -5.08 12.73 -12.94
C THR A 308 -5.35 14.11 -12.38
N ASP A 309 -4.98 15.18 -13.10
CA ASP A 309 -5.04 16.53 -12.54
C ASP A 309 -5.42 17.55 -13.62
N SER A 310 -6.72 17.76 -13.81
CA SER A 310 -7.27 18.61 -14.87
C SER A 310 -7.14 20.12 -14.58
N GLN A 311 -6.66 20.52 -13.39
CA GLN A 311 -6.56 21.92 -12.96
C GLN A 311 -5.12 22.43 -12.81
N MET A 312 -4.10 21.65 -13.17
CA MET A 312 -2.72 22.13 -13.08
C MET A 312 -2.39 23.22 -14.09
N ASP A 313 -1.52 24.14 -13.66
CA ASP A 313 -0.77 25.01 -14.57
C ASP A 313 -0.03 24.17 -15.62
N LYS A 314 -0.43 24.34 -16.88
CA LYS A 314 0.14 23.63 -18.03
C LYS A 314 1.63 23.94 -18.21
N GLU A 315 2.04 25.19 -17.99
CA GLU A 315 3.42 25.61 -18.20
C GLU A 315 4.35 25.03 -17.13
N GLY A 316 3.96 25.13 -15.86
CA GLY A 316 4.68 24.51 -14.74
C GLY A 316 4.74 22.99 -14.84
N THR A 317 3.65 22.34 -15.28
CA THR A 317 3.63 20.88 -15.50
C THR A 317 4.58 20.47 -16.61
N ARG A 318 4.59 21.19 -17.74
CA ARG A 318 5.52 20.93 -18.84
C ARG A 318 6.99 21.12 -18.43
N LYS A 319 7.29 22.14 -17.62
CA LYS A 319 8.63 22.35 -17.05
C LYS A 319 9.07 21.17 -16.16
N ARG A 320 8.18 20.67 -15.29
CA ARG A 320 8.44 19.49 -14.43
C ARG A 320 8.68 18.21 -15.24
N ILE A 321 7.83 17.96 -16.23
CA ILE A 321 7.97 16.82 -17.17
C ILE A 321 9.32 16.89 -17.89
N SER A 322 9.69 18.06 -18.41
CA SER A 322 10.96 18.26 -19.12
C SER A 322 12.18 18.05 -18.22
N LYS A 323 12.15 18.56 -16.98
CA LYS A 323 13.21 18.33 -15.99
C LYS A 323 13.38 16.84 -15.68
N SER A 324 12.27 16.13 -15.51
CA SER A 324 12.27 14.70 -15.18
C SER A 324 12.73 13.84 -16.35
N TYR A 325 12.38 14.22 -17.59
CA TYR A 325 12.90 13.56 -18.79
C TYR A 325 14.43 13.69 -18.91
N SER A 326 14.99 14.85 -18.57
CA SER A 326 16.45 15.01 -18.54
C SER A 326 17.11 14.07 -17.54
N LYS A 327 16.51 13.90 -16.35
CA LYS A 327 16.97 12.92 -15.37
C LYS A 327 16.80 11.48 -15.85
N TYR A 328 15.69 11.16 -16.50
CA TYR A 328 15.45 9.84 -17.07
C TYR A 328 16.53 9.45 -18.11
N LYS A 329 16.92 10.39 -18.99
CA LYS A 329 18.03 10.17 -19.92
C LYS A 329 19.34 9.87 -19.21
N GLN A 330 19.65 10.59 -18.13
CA GLN A 330 20.84 10.31 -17.31
C GLN A 330 20.75 8.94 -16.62
N PHE A 331 19.57 8.61 -16.08
CA PHE A 331 19.28 7.31 -15.47
C PHE A 331 19.47 6.15 -16.45
N LYS A 332 19.07 6.30 -17.70
CA LYS A 332 19.29 5.28 -18.75
C LYS A 332 20.77 5.04 -19.07
N LEU A 333 21.60 6.07 -18.93
CA LEU A 333 23.02 6.02 -19.27
C LEU A 333 23.91 5.63 -18.07
N ASN A 334 23.34 5.53 -16.87
CA ASN A 334 24.09 5.22 -15.67
C ASN A 334 24.65 3.77 -15.76
N PRO A 335 25.95 3.54 -15.48
CA PRO A 335 26.59 2.22 -15.59
C PRO A 335 25.88 1.10 -14.81
N ASN A 336 25.23 1.42 -13.69
CA ASN A 336 24.57 0.45 -12.84
C ASN A 336 23.19 0.02 -13.35
N THR A 337 22.55 0.83 -14.19
CA THR A 337 21.16 0.65 -14.63
C THR A 337 21.07 0.35 -16.13
N LYS A 338 22.01 0.88 -16.92
CA LYS A 338 22.09 0.67 -18.36
C LYS A 338 22.02 -0.81 -18.77
N PRO A 339 22.77 -1.75 -18.14
CA PRO A 339 22.72 -3.16 -18.52
C PRO A 339 21.32 -3.79 -18.39
N LEU A 340 20.58 -3.39 -17.34
CA LEU A 340 19.21 -3.83 -17.13
C LEU A 340 18.29 -3.28 -18.23
N ILE A 341 18.38 -1.98 -18.50
CA ILE A 341 17.51 -1.32 -19.50
C ILE A 341 17.76 -1.87 -20.90
N ASP A 342 19.03 -2.04 -21.29
CA ASP A 342 19.42 -2.61 -22.58
C ASP A 342 18.97 -4.08 -22.70
N ARG A 343 19.00 -4.84 -21.60
CA ARG A 343 18.45 -6.21 -21.58
C ARG A 343 16.93 -6.19 -21.80
N LEU A 344 16.21 -5.37 -21.04
CA LEU A 344 14.75 -5.29 -21.11
C LEU A 344 14.25 -4.88 -22.50
N LEU A 345 14.91 -3.91 -23.13
CA LEU A 345 14.59 -3.48 -24.50
C LEU A 345 14.81 -4.62 -25.51
N ARG A 346 15.94 -5.33 -25.43
CA ARG A 346 16.23 -6.49 -26.30
C ARG A 346 15.25 -7.64 -26.10
N CYS A 347 14.90 -7.98 -24.86
CA CYS A 347 13.90 -9.03 -24.58
C CYS A 347 12.55 -8.72 -25.23
N HIS A 348 12.14 -7.45 -25.23
CA HIS A 348 10.91 -7.06 -25.92
C HIS A 348 11.05 -7.15 -27.46
N GLN A 349 12.13 -6.60 -28.02
CA GLN A 349 12.30 -6.44 -29.46
C GLN A 349 12.72 -7.72 -30.19
N GLU A 350 13.60 -8.52 -29.59
CA GLU A 350 14.24 -9.68 -30.21
C GLU A 350 13.56 -11.00 -29.80
N GLN A 351 13.07 -11.07 -28.56
CA GLN A 351 12.55 -12.32 -27.98
C GLN A 351 11.01 -12.32 -27.85
N GLY A 352 10.34 -11.22 -28.22
CA GLY A 352 8.88 -11.11 -28.19
C GLY A 352 8.30 -11.20 -26.77
N VAL A 353 9.09 -10.92 -25.72
CA VAL A 353 8.60 -10.94 -24.34
C VAL A 353 7.51 -9.88 -24.17
N SER A 354 6.42 -10.26 -23.50
CA SER A 354 5.25 -9.38 -23.34
C SER A 354 5.62 -8.07 -22.63
N LEU A 355 5.02 -6.96 -23.08
CA LEU A 355 5.19 -5.62 -22.48
C LEU A 355 4.93 -5.62 -20.97
N ASN A 356 3.97 -6.41 -20.50
CA ASN A 356 3.62 -6.51 -19.08
C ASN A 356 4.79 -7.04 -18.24
N ILE A 357 5.44 -8.12 -18.69
CA ILE A 357 6.58 -8.72 -17.98
C ILE A 357 7.74 -7.71 -17.91
N ILE A 358 8.06 -7.09 -19.04
CA ILE A 358 9.15 -6.11 -19.15
C ILE A 358 8.89 -4.90 -18.26
N LEU A 359 7.66 -4.39 -18.25
CA LEU A 359 7.28 -3.23 -17.45
C LEU A 359 7.33 -3.56 -15.96
N LYS A 360 6.84 -4.72 -15.53
CA LYS A 360 6.89 -5.15 -14.12
C LYS A 360 8.32 -5.29 -13.62
N GLU A 361 9.21 -5.84 -14.44
CA GLU A 361 10.62 -5.97 -14.09
C GLU A 361 11.29 -4.60 -13.95
N PHE A 362 11.00 -3.67 -14.87
CA PHE A 362 11.48 -2.29 -14.77
C PHE A 362 10.95 -1.58 -13.51
N GLN A 363 9.65 -1.70 -13.23
CA GLN A 363 9.02 -1.09 -12.05
C GLN A 363 9.57 -1.67 -10.74
N SER A 364 9.80 -2.98 -10.67
CA SER A 364 10.44 -3.63 -9.53
C SER A 364 11.86 -3.14 -9.28
N HIS A 365 12.57 -2.72 -10.34
CA HIS A 365 13.88 -2.08 -10.20
C HIS A 365 13.77 -0.63 -9.76
N LEU A 366 12.79 0.12 -10.27
CA LEU A 366 12.56 1.51 -9.90
C LEU A 366 12.19 1.69 -8.43
N LEU A 367 11.35 0.79 -7.91
CA LEU A 367 10.86 0.80 -6.55
C LEU A 367 10.63 -0.66 -6.12
N LYS A 368 11.44 -1.15 -5.18
CA LYS A 368 11.28 -2.49 -4.58
C LYS A 368 10.08 -2.48 -3.61
N LEU A 369 8.88 -2.24 -4.12
CA LEU A 369 7.67 -2.36 -3.31
C LEU A 369 7.38 -3.83 -3.07
N SER A 370 7.55 -4.28 -1.83
CA SER A 370 6.95 -5.53 -1.38
C SER A 370 5.46 -5.31 -1.16
N ILE A 371 4.69 -5.34 -2.25
CA ILE A 371 3.24 -5.44 -2.15
C ILE A 371 2.95 -6.90 -1.84
N LYS A 372 2.84 -7.24 -0.55
CA LYS A 372 2.21 -8.49 -0.17
C LYS A 372 0.70 -8.28 -0.31
N PRO A 373 0.00 -8.97 -1.22
CA PRO A 373 -1.46 -9.01 -1.15
C PRO A 373 -1.82 -9.50 0.25
N ARG A 374 -2.65 -8.73 0.98
CA ARG A 374 -3.29 -9.29 2.16
C ARG A 374 -4.15 -10.43 1.63
N THR A 375 -3.87 -11.66 2.06
CA THR A 375 -4.88 -12.72 2.05
C THR A 375 -5.99 -12.27 2.97
N THR A 376 -6.93 -11.48 2.44
CA THR A 376 -8.25 -11.35 3.06
C THR A 376 -8.88 -12.72 2.87
N SER A 377 -8.74 -13.58 3.88
CA SER A 377 -9.56 -14.76 4.07
C SER A 377 -11.01 -14.29 4.21
N ILE A 378 -11.65 -14.10 3.06
CA ILE A 378 -13.10 -13.95 2.89
C ILE A 378 -13.50 -14.83 1.71
N ALA A 379 -12.88 -16.01 1.60
CA ALA A 379 -13.58 -17.13 0.99
C ALA A 379 -14.22 -17.88 2.18
N PRO A 380 -15.55 -17.99 2.25
CA PRO A 380 -16.10 -19.17 2.89
C PRO A 380 -15.64 -20.35 2.04
N ASP A 381 -14.95 -21.30 2.66
CA ASP A 381 -14.90 -22.66 2.12
C ASP A 381 -16.35 -23.18 2.11
N ALA A 382 -17.00 -23.14 0.95
CA ALA A 382 -18.21 -23.88 0.63
C ALA A 382 -18.40 -23.97 -0.89
#